data_AF-A0A1I2IRZ3-F1
#
_entry.id   AF-A0A1I2IRZ3-F1
#
_cell.length_a   1.000
_cell.length_b   1.000
_cell.length_c   1.000
_cell.angle_alpha   90.00
_cell.angle_beta   90.00
_cell.angle_gamma   90.00
#
_symmetry.space_group_name_H-M   'P 1'
#
loop_
_entity.id
_entity.type
_entity.pdbx_description
1 polymer ?
#
loop_
_entity_poly.entity_id
_entity_poly.type
_entity_poly.pdbx_seq_one_letter_code
_entity_poly.pdbx_strand_id
1 'polypeptide(L)'
;MKPRLLVLSDLWGIEKAPWLNHYLIDLSAVFDIQVYDSCQLAGLPTEELPEAVRHAHFVNEGIEAACNQLLRLEPKAVTVLAFSVGGTIAWQAGLKGLPIQRLIALSSTRLRYETQSLNTPVHLYFGANDPYAPASEWLERMPVTYERIPGFGHQLYTEQQIAQQIVKELKASATP
;
A
#
# COMPACT_ATOMS: atom_id res chain seq x y z
N MET A 1 12.81 -5.70 -20.67
CA MET A 1 11.50 -5.12 -20.29
C MET A 1 11.57 -4.70 -18.83
N LYS A 2 10.94 -3.60 -18.45
CA LYS A 2 10.88 -3.17 -17.04
C LYS A 2 9.88 -4.06 -16.28
N PRO A 3 10.18 -4.51 -15.05
CA PRO A 3 9.18 -5.15 -14.19
C PRO A 3 8.00 -4.22 -13.92
N ARG A 4 6.79 -4.78 -13.74
CA ARG A 4 5.58 -4.01 -13.43
C ARG A 4 5.51 -3.69 -11.93
N LEU A 5 5.21 -2.44 -11.61
CA LEU A 5 4.96 -1.98 -10.26
C LEU A 5 3.59 -1.29 -10.21
N LEU A 6 2.73 -1.79 -9.34
CA LEU A 6 1.49 -1.14 -9.00
C LEU A 6 1.68 -0.26 -7.76
N VAL A 7 1.17 0.97 -7.78
CA VAL A 7 1.20 1.89 -6.65
C VAL A 7 -0.23 2.23 -6.20
N LEU A 8 -0.57 1.94 -4.95
CA LEU A 8 -1.87 2.30 -4.35
C LEU A 8 -1.70 3.43 -3.34
N SER A 9 -2.40 4.54 -3.57
CA SER A 9 -2.39 5.72 -2.69
C SER A 9 -3.09 5.48 -1.34
N ASP A 10 -2.99 6.47 -0.45
CA ASP A 10 -3.56 6.44 0.89
C ASP A 10 -5.05 6.87 0.92
N LEU A 11 -5.54 7.18 2.12
CA LEU A 11 -6.91 7.62 2.39
C LEU A 11 -7.31 8.90 1.64
N TRP A 12 -6.32 9.73 1.27
CA TRP A 12 -6.56 11.05 0.70
C TRP A 12 -6.58 11.05 -0.83
N GLY A 13 -6.05 9.99 -1.44
CA GLY A 13 -5.96 9.86 -2.90
C GLY A 13 -4.77 10.59 -3.49
N ILE A 14 -4.57 10.46 -4.80
CA ILE A 14 -3.38 10.93 -5.51
C ILE A 14 -3.30 12.46 -5.53
N GLU A 15 -4.44 13.14 -5.63
CA GLU A 15 -4.49 14.61 -5.68
C GLU A 15 -3.86 15.26 -4.43
N LYS A 16 -4.02 14.62 -3.28
CA LYS A 16 -3.48 15.07 -1.99
C LYS A 16 -2.15 14.39 -1.64
N ALA A 17 -1.50 13.74 -2.61
CA ALA A 17 -0.30 12.94 -2.39
C ALA A 17 0.92 13.42 -3.22
N PRO A 18 1.35 14.70 -3.11
CA PRO A 18 2.56 15.17 -3.80
C PRO A 18 3.82 14.41 -3.36
N TRP A 19 3.81 13.84 -2.15
CA TRP A 19 4.86 12.98 -1.61
C TRP A 19 5.11 11.70 -2.43
N LEU A 20 4.14 11.26 -3.25
CA LEU A 20 4.35 10.13 -4.17
C LEU A 20 5.50 10.39 -5.15
N ASN A 21 5.78 11.65 -5.48
CA ASN A 21 6.89 12.01 -6.36
C ASN A 21 8.25 11.61 -5.78
N HIS A 22 8.40 11.51 -4.46
CA HIS A 22 9.61 11.00 -3.83
C HIS A 22 9.88 9.53 -4.18
N TYR A 23 8.85 8.79 -4.59
CA TYR A 23 8.96 7.40 -5.04
C TYR A 23 9.00 7.32 -6.57
N LEU A 24 8.06 7.97 -7.24
CA LEU A 24 7.77 7.74 -8.66
C LEU A 24 8.88 8.20 -9.59
N ILE A 25 9.54 9.33 -9.29
CA ILE A 25 10.59 9.89 -10.16
C ILE A 25 11.69 8.85 -10.39
N ASP A 26 12.22 8.27 -9.32
CA ASP A 26 13.34 7.32 -9.40
C ASP A 26 12.90 5.91 -9.79
N LEU A 27 11.71 5.46 -9.37
CA LEU A 27 11.20 4.13 -9.71
C LEU A 27 10.83 4.04 -11.18
N SER A 28 10.35 5.12 -11.81
CA SER A 28 9.98 5.13 -13.23
C SER A 28 11.15 4.80 -14.16
N ALA A 29 12.38 5.00 -13.70
CA ALA A 29 13.58 4.63 -14.45
C ALA A 29 13.72 3.11 -14.62
N VAL A 30 13.22 2.30 -13.67
CA VAL A 30 13.43 0.85 -13.63
C VAL A 30 12.14 0.03 -13.68
N PHE A 31 10.98 0.59 -13.31
CA PHE A 31 9.69 -0.07 -13.33
C PHE A 31 8.77 0.50 -14.42
N ASP A 32 7.87 -0.34 -14.92
CA ASP A 32 6.65 0.07 -15.60
C ASP A 32 5.57 0.29 -14.54
N ILE A 33 5.25 1.56 -14.26
CA ILE A 33 4.45 1.94 -13.08
C ILE A 33 3.01 2.23 -13.47
N GLN A 34 2.07 1.56 -12.82
CA GLN A 34 0.66 1.93 -12.79
C GLN A 34 0.30 2.46 -11.40
N VAL A 35 -0.24 3.67 -11.33
CA VAL A 35 -0.73 4.27 -10.07
C VAL A 35 -2.25 4.19 -10.04
N TYR A 36 -2.83 3.76 -8.92
CA TYR A 36 -4.27 3.86 -8.68
C TYR A 36 -4.57 4.72 -7.45
N ASP A 37 -5.60 5.54 -7.64
CA ASP A 37 -6.19 6.32 -6.56
C ASP A 37 -7.11 5.40 -5.75
N SER A 38 -6.79 5.16 -4.48
CA SER A 38 -7.59 4.31 -3.59
C SER A 38 -9.01 4.87 -3.42
N CYS A 39 -9.20 6.19 -3.50
CA CYS A 39 -10.51 6.82 -3.45
C CYS A 39 -11.32 6.53 -4.70
N GLN A 40 -10.70 6.64 -5.88
CA GLN A 40 -11.39 6.31 -7.14
C GLN A 40 -11.75 4.83 -7.22
N LEU A 41 -10.83 3.94 -6.82
CA LEU A 41 -11.09 2.50 -6.74
C LEU A 41 -12.24 2.19 -5.77
N ALA A 42 -12.31 2.92 -4.66
CA ALA A 42 -13.38 2.76 -3.68
C ALA A 42 -14.73 3.34 -4.15
N GLY A 43 -14.76 4.19 -5.19
CA GLY A 43 -15.95 4.91 -5.59
C GLY A 43 -16.28 6.11 -4.71
N LEU A 44 -15.29 6.67 -4.01
CA LEU A 44 -15.49 7.91 -3.25
C LEU A 44 -15.84 9.07 -4.21
N PRO A 45 -16.78 9.94 -3.82
CA PRO A 45 -17.05 11.18 -4.55
C PRO A 45 -15.76 12.02 -4.70
N THR A 46 -15.69 12.79 -5.79
CA THR A 46 -14.56 13.69 -6.06
C THR A 46 -14.56 14.95 -5.19
N GLU A 47 -15.63 15.17 -4.41
CA GLU A 47 -15.73 16.30 -3.50
C GLU A 47 -14.81 16.14 -2.28
N GLU A 48 -14.42 17.27 -1.69
CA GLU A 48 -13.56 17.25 -0.52
C GLU A 48 -14.34 16.81 0.72
N LEU A 49 -14.20 15.54 1.06
CA LEU A 49 -14.82 14.93 2.24
C LEU A 49 -13.87 14.97 3.46
N PRO A 50 -14.40 15.26 4.67
CA PRO A 50 -13.63 15.14 5.91
C PRO A 50 -13.07 13.73 6.14
N GLU A 51 -11.95 13.64 6.86
CA GLU A 51 -11.28 12.36 7.15
C GLU A 51 -12.22 11.29 7.71
N ALA A 52 -13.06 11.67 8.68
CA ALA A 52 -14.00 10.75 9.32
C ALA A 52 -15.00 10.14 8.32
N VAL A 53 -15.45 10.93 7.33
CA VAL A 53 -16.39 10.48 6.30
C VAL A 53 -15.69 9.55 5.31
N ARG A 54 -14.47 9.91 4.88
CA ARG A 54 -13.63 9.04 4.03
C ARG A 54 -13.37 7.70 4.70
N HIS A 55 -12.93 7.75 5.96
CA HIS A 55 -12.66 6.55 6.74
C HIS A 55 -13.91 5.68 6.87
N ALA A 56 -15.07 6.26 7.24
CA ALA A 56 -16.33 5.52 7.34
C ALA A 56 -16.69 4.82 6.02
N HIS A 57 -16.55 5.52 4.88
CA HIS A 57 -16.80 4.94 3.57
C HIS A 57 -15.87 3.75 3.28
N PHE A 58 -14.56 3.88 3.49
CA PHE A 58 -13.63 2.76 3.28
C PHE A 58 -13.96 1.54 4.16
N VAL A 59 -14.28 1.77 5.44
CA VAL A 59 -14.61 0.67 6.37
C VAL A 59 -15.90 -0.05 5.99
N ASN A 60 -16.91 0.68 5.51
CA ASN A 60 -18.23 0.11 5.24
C ASN A 60 -18.26 -0.67 3.93
N GLU A 61 -17.69 -0.11 2.86
CA GLU A 61 -17.81 -0.67 1.50
C GLU A 61 -16.63 -0.36 0.59
N GLY A 62 -15.92 0.76 0.83
CA GLY A 62 -14.90 1.25 -0.09
C GLY A 62 -13.70 0.32 -0.27
N ILE A 63 -13.25 -0.39 0.78
CA ILE A 63 -12.15 -1.36 0.64
C ILE A 63 -12.58 -2.52 -0.26
N GLU A 64 -13.78 -3.06 -0.08
CA GLU A 64 -14.29 -4.15 -0.91
C GLU A 64 -14.49 -3.71 -2.37
N ALA A 65 -15.09 -2.53 -2.58
CA ALA A 65 -15.25 -1.95 -3.90
C ALA A 65 -13.89 -1.80 -4.61
N ALA A 66 -12.88 -1.27 -3.90
CA ALA A 66 -11.55 -1.09 -4.44
C ALA A 66 -10.87 -2.40 -4.81
N CYS A 67 -10.98 -3.45 -3.98
CA CYS A 67 -10.47 -4.78 -4.30
C CYS A 67 -11.10 -5.34 -5.59
N ASN A 68 -12.43 -5.23 -5.70
CA ASN A 68 -13.17 -5.75 -6.86
C ASN A 68 -12.82 -5.00 -8.15
N GLN A 69 -12.61 -3.68 -8.07
CA GLN A 69 -12.11 -2.89 -9.20
C GLN A 69 -10.69 -3.33 -9.59
N LEU A 70 -9.81 -3.47 -8.61
CA LEU A 70 -8.40 -3.80 -8.85
C LEU A 70 -8.25 -5.17 -9.53
N LEU A 71 -9.02 -6.17 -9.09
CA LEU A 71 -9.07 -7.50 -9.72
C LEU A 71 -9.44 -7.47 -11.21
N ARG A 72 -10.32 -6.53 -11.62
CA ARG A 72 -10.71 -6.38 -13.03
C ARG A 72 -9.65 -5.67 -13.86
N LEU A 73 -8.94 -4.72 -13.25
CA LEU A 73 -7.95 -3.89 -13.93
C LEU A 73 -6.60 -4.59 -14.09
N GLU A 74 -6.26 -5.50 -13.17
CA GLU A 74 -4.92 -6.08 -13.08
C GLU A 74 -4.93 -7.62 -13.20
N PRO A 75 -5.09 -8.17 -14.43
CA PRO A 75 -5.16 -9.61 -14.66
C PRO A 75 -3.80 -10.32 -14.65
N LYS A 76 -2.69 -9.57 -14.56
CA LYS A 76 -1.33 -10.09 -14.69
C LYS A 76 -0.55 -9.93 -13.40
N ALA A 77 0.39 -10.85 -13.18
CA ALA A 77 1.25 -10.84 -12.01
C ALA A 77 1.98 -9.49 -11.84
N VAL A 78 1.94 -8.92 -10.64
CA VAL A 78 2.45 -7.56 -10.39
C VAL A 78 3.05 -7.41 -8.98
N THR A 79 4.11 -6.61 -8.84
CA THR A 79 4.60 -6.14 -7.53
C THR A 79 3.77 -4.95 -7.09
N VAL A 80 3.38 -4.88 -5.83
CA VAL A 80 2.53 -3.80 -5.30
C VAL A 80 3.28 -3.01 -4.23
N LEU A 81 3.34 -1.69 -4.39
CA LEU A 81 3.73 -0.72 -3.37
C LEU A 81 2.47 0.03 -2.92
N ALA A 82 2.15 -0.01 -1.63
CA ALA A 82 0.88 0.50 -1.15
C ALA A 82 1.01 1.28 0.15
N PHE A 83 0.20 2.33 0.30
CA PHE A 83 0.28 3.27 1.41
C PHE A 83 -1.04 3.31 2.20
N SER A 84 -0.96 3.26 3.53
CA SER A 84 -2.12 3.34 4.42
C SER A 84 -3.23 2.35 4.00
N VAL A 85 -4.47 2.81 3.82
CA VAL A 85 -5.60 1.96 3.36
C VAL A 85 -5.32 1.21 2.04
N GLY A 86 -4.47 1.76 1.17
CA GLY A 86 -4.03 1.09 -0.06
C GLY A 86 -3.39 -0.28 0.23
N GLY A 87 -2.67 -0.43 1.33
CA GLY A 87 -2.07 -1.72 1.70
C GLY A 87 -3.10 -2.75 2.16
N THR A 88 -4.17 -2.32 2.84
CA THR A 88 -5.31 -3.17 3.15
C THR A 88 -6.01 -3.63 1.88
N ILE A 89 -6.21 -2.72 0.93
CA ILE A 89 -6.83 -3.01 -0.38
C ILE A 89 -5.98 -4.04 -1.14
N ALA A 90 -4.66 -3.84 -1.23
CA ALA A 90 -3.77 -4.80 -1.86
C ALA A 90 -3.82 -6.18 -1.19
N TRP A 91 -3.80 -6.21 0.15
CA TRP A 91 -3.86 -7.45 0.91
C TRP A 91 -5.17 -8.21 0.64
N GLN A 92 -6.31 -7.55 0.78
CA GLN A 92 -7.60 -8.19 0.54
C GLN A 92 -7.82 -8.57 -0.93
N ALA A 93 -7.35 -7.75 -1.88
CA ALA A 93 -7.38 -8.11 -3.29
C ALA A 93 -6.53 -9.37 -3.58
N GLY A 94 -5.35 -9.49 -2.96
CA GLY A 94 -4.51 -10.68 -3.03
C GLY A 94 -5.21 -11.93 -2.50
N LEU A 95 -5.90 -11.83 -1.35
CA LEU A 95 -6.72 -12.93 -0.82
C LEU A 95 -7.88 -13.31 -1.75
N LYS A 96 -8.42 -12.34 -2.50
CA LYS A 96 -9.46 -12.54 -3.53
C LYS A 96 -8.91 -13.01 -4.89
N GLY A 97 -7.61 -13.30 -4.99
CA GLY A 97 -7.00 -13.89 -6.20
C GLY A 97 -6.29 -12.90 -7.13
N LEU A 98 -6.04 -11.66 -6.69
CA LEU A 98 -5.17 -10.76 -7.45
C LEU A 98 -3.76 -11.36 -7.50
N PRO A 99 -3.14 -11.53 -8.69
CA PRO A 99 -1.84 -12.18 -8.82
C PRO A 99 -0.72 -11.24 -8.33
N ILE A 100 -0.54 -11.14 -7.02
CA ILE A 100 0.53 -10.34 -6.41
C ILE A 100 1.82 -11.18 -6.39
N GLN A 101 2.91 -10.63 -6.91
CA GLN A 101 4.26 -11.24 -6.84
C GLN A 101 4.97 -10.91 -5.53
N ARG A 102 4.76 -9.68 -5.03
CA ARG A 102 5.27 -9.18 -3.76
C ARG A 102 4.43 -7.98 -3.36
N LEU A 103 4.11 -7.87 -2.07
CA LEU A 103 3.48 -6.69 -1.48
C LEU A 103 4.48 -5.96 -0.60
N ILE A 104 4.64 -4.66 -0.85
CA ILE A 104 5.37 -3.72 0.00
C ILE A 104 4.34 -2.71 0.51
N ALA A 105 4.10 -2.71 1.81
CA ALA A 105 3.03 -1.92 2.39
C ALA A 105 3.59 -1.01 3.48
N LEU A 106 3.34 0.30 3.37
CA LEU A 106 3.77 1.29 4.35
C LEU A 106 2.55 1.80 5.13
N SER A 107 2.66 1.81 6.45
CA SER A 107 1.63 2.26 7.39
C SER A 107 0.26 1.66 7.15
N SER A 108 0.20 0.43 6.66
CA SER A 108 -1.07 -0.10 6.17
C SER A 108 -2.07 -0.26 7.31
N THR A 109 -3.13 0.56 7.27
CA THR A 109 -4.15 0.53 8.30
C THR A 109 -4.92 -0.79 8.25
N ARG A 110 -5.58 -1.15 9.35
CA ARG A 110 -6.49 -2.29 9.43
C ARG A 110 -5.91 -3.68 9.16
N LEU A 111 -4.65 -3.83 8.71
CA LEU A 111 -3.99 -5.14 8.59
C LEU A 111 -4.03 -5.92 9.90
N ARG A 112 -3.94 -5.22 11.04
CA ARG A 112 -4.07 -5.79 12.40
C ARG A 112 -5.37 -6.56 12.66
N TYR A 113 -6.40 -6.41 11.80
CA TYR A 113 -7.66 -7.15 11.88
C TYR A 113 -7.71 -8.35 10.94
N GLU A 114 -6.78 -8.47 9.99
CA GLU A 114 -6.72 -9.60 9.07
C GLU A 114 -6.34 -10.88 9.82
N THR A 115 -6.95 -11.99 9.42
CA THR A 115 -6.73 -13.32 10.00
C THR A 115 -6.16 -14.33 9.00
N GLN A 116 -6.14 -13.98 7.72
CA GLN A 116 -5.61 -14.78 6.63
C GLN A 116 -4.37 -14.12 6.04
N SER A 117 -3.40 -14.95 5.64
CA SER A 117 -2.15 -14.51 5.03
C SER A 117 -2.14 -14.69 3.52
N LEU A 118 -1.37 -13.85 2.84
CA LEU A 118 -1.07 -14.05 1.42
C LEU A 118 -0.05 -15.18 1.23
N ASN A 119 -0.15 -15.88 0.10
CA ASN A 119 0.87 -16.85 -0.34
C ASN A 119 1.96 -16.18 -1.20
N THR A 120 2.33 -14.95 -0.84
CA THR A 120 3.33 -14.13 -1.56
C THR A 120 4.22 -13.43 -0.55
N PRO A 121 5.46 -13.06 -0.89
CA PRO A 121 6.28 -12.25 -0.02
C PRO A 121 5.60 -10.91 0.32
N VAL A 122 5.51 -10.61 1.61
CA VAL A 122 5.03 -9.32 2.10
C VAL A 122 6.08 -8.67 2.98
N HIS A 123 6.34 -7.38 2.75
CA HIS A 123 7.16 -6.55 3.61
C HIS A 123 6.35 -5.34 4.09
N LEU A 124 6.34 -5.12 5.41
CA LEU A 124 5.56 -4.08 6.05
C LEU A 124 6.47 -3.05 6.72
N TYR A 125 6.30 -1.76 6.43
CA TYR A 125 6.98 -0.70 7.16
C TYR A 125 5.98 0.08 8.00
N PHE A 126 6.29 0.27 9.27
CA PHE A 126 5.52 1.11 10.17
C PHE A 126 6.43 2.08 10.90
N GLY A 127 5.92 3.25 11.25
CA GLY A 127 6.56 4.12 12.22
C GLY A 127 6.51 3.44 13.58
N ALA A 128 7.59 3.52 14.36
CA ALA A 128 7.61 2.94 15.71
C ALA A 128 6.51 3.51 16.62
N ASN A 129 6.04 4.73 16.33
CA ASN A 129 4.96 5.42 17.04
C ASN A 129 3.62 5.39 16.27
N ASP A 130 3.48 4.56 15.22
CA ASP A 130 2.23 4.46 14.46
C ASP A 130 1.15 3.73 15.30
N PRO A 131 0.06 4.42 15.71
CA PRO A 131 -1.00 3.81 16.52
C PRO A 131 -1.81 2.75 15.75
N TYR A 132 -1.66 2.68 14.43
CA TYR A 132 -2.37 1.74 13.58
C TYR A 132 -1.56 0.48 13.23
N ALA A 133 -0.28 0.45 13.60
CA ALA A 133 0.59 -0.70 13.39
C ALA A 133 0.06 -1.95 14.13
N PRO A 134 0.14 -3.15 13.52
CA PRO A 134 -0.20 -4.38 14.21
C PRO A 134 0.69 -4.60 15.45
N ALA A 135 0.09 -5.18 16.49
CA ALA A 135 0.83 -5.64 17.66
C ALA A 135 1.80 -6.77 17.29
N SER A 136 2.82 -6.99 18.13
CA SER A 136 3.87 -7.99 17.85
C SER A 136 3.28 -9.39 17.65
N GLU A 137 2.24 -9.74 18.40
CA GLU A 137 1.56 -11.03 18.30
C GLU A 137 0.93 -11.26 16.91
N TRP A 138 0.45 -10.19 16.25
CA TRP A 138 -0.07 -10.28 14.89
C TRP A 138 1.08 -10.46 13.89
N LEU A 139 2.18 -9.70 14.06
CA LEU A 139 3.34 -9.74 13.17
C LEU A 139 4.05 -11.09 13.22
N GLU A 140 4.13 -11.72 14.40
CA GLU A 140 4.74 -13.04 14.59
C GLU A 140 3.89 -14.17 14.03
N ARG A 141 2.55 -14.01 14.04
CA ARG A 141 1.62 -15.02 13.50
C ARG A 141 1.54 -14.98 11.97
N MET A 142 1.74 -13.81 11.37
CA MET A 142 1.62 -13.64 9.92
C MET A 142 2.97 -13.94 9.23
N PRO A 143 2.98 -14.62 8.06
CA PRO A 143 4.19 -14.88 7.29
C PRO A 143 4.64 -13.63 6.54
N VAL A 144 5.00 -12.58 7.29
CA VAL A 144 5.41 -11.27 6.78
C VAL A 144 6.78 -10.92 7.32
N THR A 145 7.49 -10.09 6.57
CA THR A 145 8.65 -9.35 7.10
C THR A 145 8.20 -7.95 7.46
N TYR A 146 8.82 -7.34 8.46
CA TYR A 146 8.45 -6.00 8.89
C TYR A 146 9.62 -5.20 9.45
N GLU A 147 9.49 -3.87 9.37
CA GLU A 147 10.37 -2.90 9.99
C GLU A 147 9.56 -1.86 10.77
N ARG A 148 10.03 -1.53 11.98
CA ARG A 148 9.51 -0.41 12.78
C ARG A 148 10.53 0.70 12.82
N ILE A 149 10.24 1.81 12.17
CA ILE A 149 11.20 2.90 11.98
C ILE A 149 11.12 3.89 13.14
N PRO A 150 12.18 4.05 13.96
CA PRO A 150 12.18 4.94 15.11
C PRO A 150 11.96 6.40 14.73
N GLY A 151 11.23 7.15 15.57
CA GLY A 151 11.01 8.58 15.38
C GLY A 151 9.85 8.94 14.43
N PHE A 152 9.21 7.96 13.78
CA PHE A 152 8.08 8.20 12.90
C PHE A 152 6.76 7.65 13.43
N GLY A 153 5.67 8.31 13.03
CA GLY A 153 4.29 7.85 13.23
C GLY A 153 3.66 7.35 11.94
N HIS A 154 2.33 7.43 11.85
CA HIS A 154 1.55 6.89 10.72
C HIS A 154 1.94 7.45 9.36
N GLN A 155 2.30 8.72 9.27
CA GLN A 155 2.61 9.37 8.00
C GLN A 155 4.07 9.18 7.54
N LEU A 156 4.84 8.22 8.09
CA LEU A 156 6.25 8.03 7.69
C LEU A 156 6.45 7.93 6.17
N TYR A 157 5.47 7.41 5.44
CA TYR A 157 5.57 7.23 4.00
C TYR A 157 5.58 8.55 3.22
N THR A 158 5.19 9.66 3.83
CA THR A 158 5.27 10.99 3.19
C THR A 158 6.68 11.59 3.29
N GLU A 159 7.53 11.03 4.16
CA GLU A 159 8.87 11.55 4.45
C GLU A 159 9.86 11.15 3.35
N GLN A 160 10.54 12.14 2.77
CA GLN A 160 11.46 11.93 1.64
C GLN A 160 12.57 10.91 1.97
N GLN A 161 13.11 10.94 3.19
CA GLN A 161 14.16 10.00 3.62
C GLN A 161 13.67 8.54 3.64
N ILE A 162 12.41 8.32 4.04
CA ILE A 162 11.78 6.99 4.02
C ILE A 162 11.55 6.57 2.57
N ALA A 163 11.01 7.46 1.74
CA ALA A 163 10.82 7.19 0.32
C ALA A 163 12.14 6.77 -0.36
N GLN A 164 13.23 7.49 -0.11
CA GLN A 164 14.55 7.18 -0.67
C GLN A 164 15.08 5.81 -0.25
N GLN A 165 14.89 5.41 1.01
CA GLN A 165 15.24 4.08 1.50
C GLN A 165 14.47 3.01 0.69
N ILE A 166 13.15 3.15 0.60
CA ILE A 166 12.27 2.18 -0.07
C ILE A 166 12.57 2.10 -1.57
N VAL A 167 12.80 3.25 -2.22
CA VAL A 167 13.19 3.32 -3.63
C VAL A 167 14.49 2.56 -3.86
N LYS A 168 15.49 2.74 -3.00
CA LYS A 168 16.78 2.04 -3.10
C LYS A 168 16.60 0.52 -3.00
N GLU A 169 15.80 0.07 -2.04
CA GLU A 169 15.50 -1.36 -1.85
C GLU A 169 14.75 -1.96 -3.04
N LEU A 170 13.73 -1.27 -3.55
CA LEU A 170 12.97 -1.71 -4.73
C LEU A 170 13.86 -1.78 -5.97
N LYS A 171 14.72 -0.79 -6.21
CA LYS A 171 15.67 -0.78 -7.34
C LYS A 171 16.67 -1.95 -7.26
N ALA A 172 17.16 -2.27 -6.06
CA ALA A 172 18.04 -3.41 -5.85
C ALA A 172 17.34 -4.74 -6.20
N SER A 173 16.04 -4.86 -5.89
CA SER A 173 15.24 -6.05 -6.23
C SER A 173 14.77 -6.14 -7.68
N ALA A 174 14.86 -5.04 -8.44
CA ALA A 174 14.43 -4.96 -9.84
C ALA A 174 15.50 -5.39 -10.85
N THR A 175 16.74 -5.58 -10.38
CA THR A 175 17.87 -5.95 -11.22
C THR A 175 18.00 -7.48 -11.21
N PRO A 176 18.06 -8.15 -12.38
CA PRO A 176 18.18 -9.61 -12.46
C PRO A 176 19.49 -10.14 -11.88
#